data_AF-A0A197JQZ4-F1
#
_entry.id   AF-A0A197JQZ4-F1
#
_cell.length_a   1.000
_cell.length_b   1.000
_cell.length_c   1.000
_cell.angle_alpha   90.00
_cell.angle_beta   90.00
_cell.angle_gamma   90.00
#
_symmetry.space_group_name_H-M   'P 1'
#
loop_
_entity.id
_entity.type
_entity.pdbx_description
1 polymer ?
#
loop_
_entity_poly.entity_id
_entity_poly.type
_entity_poly.pdbx_seq_one_letter_code
_entity_poly.pdbx_strand_id
1 'polypeptide(L)'
;MRYAIITFAIVMMAASLSSFGNKHVGALPLQLIKRAVDITQCFGEHLLEHHTQSTLNQPFGRLVTKQAFDDNCKALFLPGGIKAVHGIKLTALDFDFTDPDPLKITLSSPEMLVDVIPGLPGLITSTRQDVILVDNGVEIAKFSTPWADGVMDGNVLKTTVGRTTVNVIDDKREKFSAFISALTINPSHTFILKGEVHVKMNIALTSTPGVLAVSGPFGSFTKAAKKIGDLVPSKIVTITGIYFESEVTLTGFANFPDIEFVELLEKTENADGGFTIKSKVNIKNVSQLSVKMGNVQFNTFDAESSEPIGITVLEQLTLARGDNFITAVSTSTSATKNPHEIYTRVTENGETFRLEGSLESSMNDPILAKGISVVRASVKIP
;
A
#
# COMPACT_ATOMS: atom_id res chain seq x y z
N MET A 1 -9.29 22.28 -37.74
CA MET A 1 -8.60 23.19 -36.78
C MET A 1 -8.67 22.76 -35.31
N ARG A 2 -9.46 21.75 -34.91
CA ARG A 2 -9.42 21.19 -33.54
C ARG A 2 -8.22 20.25 -33.29
N TYR A 3 -7.66 19.66 -34.36
CA TYR A 3 -6.55 18.70 -34.33
C TYR A 3 -5.18 19.32 -34.00
N ALA A 4 -4.97 20.61 -34.26
CA ALA A 4 -3.69 21.27 -33.97
C ALA A 4 -3.40 21.40 -32.46
N ILE A 5 -4.45 21.34 -31.62
CA ILE A 5 -4.39 21.74 -30.19
C ILE A 5 -3.85 20.59 -29.31
N ILE A 6 -4.16 19.35 -29.67
CA ILE A 6 -3.74 18.14 -28.94
C ILE A 6 -2.36 17.71 -29.41
N THR A 7 -2.10 17.81 -30.72
CA THR A 7 -0.74 17.76 -31.28
C THR A 7 0.17 18.76 -30.60
N PHE A 8 -0.30 19.98 -30.30
CA PHE A 8 0.51 20.98 -29.60
C PHE A 8 0.77 20.63 -28.12
N ALA A 9 -0.21 20.12 -27.38
CA ALA A 9 -0.01 19.72 -25.98
C ALA A 9 0.97 18.55 -25.83
N ILE A 10 0.97 17.61 -26.78
CA ILE A 10 1.85 16.43 -26.76
C ILE A 10 3.23 16.77 -27.33
N VAL A 11 3.31 17.65 -28.33
CA VAL A 11 4.57 18.29 -28.77
C VAL A 11 5.18 19.12 -27.65
N MET A 12 4.38 19.75 -26.77
CA MET A 12 4.87 20.50 -25.61
C MET A 12 5.36 19.59 -24.47
N MET A 13 4.76 18.40 -24.26
CA MET A 13 5.33 17.37 -23.38
C MET A 13 6.62 16.77 -23.94
N ALA A 14 6.70 16.57 -25.27
CA ALA A 14 7.93 16.15 -25.94
C ALA A 14 9.03 17.23 -25.89
N ALA A 15 8.63 18.51 -25.99
CA ALA A 15 9.54 19.64 -25.93
C ALA A 15 10.04 19.93 -24.51
N SER A 16 9.23 19.71 -23.47
CA SER A 16 9.68 19.86 -22.07
C SER A 16 10.75 18.81 -21.69
N LEU A 17 10.63 17.59 -22.23
CA LEU A 17 11.67 16.55 -22.15
C LEU A 17 12.97 16.95 -22.87
N SER A 18 12.90 17.82 -23.88
CA SER A 18 14.07 18.35 -24.60
C SER A 18 14.70 19.62 -24.00
N SER A 19 13.98 20.30 -23.11
CA SER A 19 14.39 21.59 -22.51
C SER A 19 15.24 21.44 -21.24
N PHE A 20 15.44 20.22 -20.72
CA PHE A 20 16.46 19.94 -19.69
C PHE A 20 17.84 19.82 -20.35
N GLY A 21 18.36 20.96 -20.81
CA GLY A 21 19.69 21.05 -21.38
C GLY A 21 20.39 22.32 -20.90
N ASN A 22 21.25 22.18 -19.88
CA ASN A 22 22.39 23.07 -19.75
C ASN A 22 23.67 22.24 -19.78
N LYS A 23 24.39 22.39 -20.90
CA LYS A 23 25.79 22.02 -21.16
C LYS A 23 26.21 20.58 -20.83
N HIS A 24 25.66 19.63 -21.57
CA HIS A 24 26.33 18.47 -22.19
C HIS A 24 25.24 17.55 -22.77
N VAL A 25 24.72 17.87 -23.96
CA VAL A 25 23.63 17.11 -24.59
C VAL A 25 24.20 16.04 -25.53
N GLY A 26 24.20 14.80 -25.07
CA GLY A 26 24.03 13.65 -25.96
C GLY A 26 22.61 13.65 -26.51
N ALA A 27 22.45 13.30 -27.79
CA ALA A 27 21.17 13.29 -28.48
C ALA A 27 20.07 12.61 -27.64
N LEU A 28 18.88 13.24 -27.57
CA LEU A 28 17.70 12.55 -27.05
C LEU A 28 17.50 11.26 -27.87
N PRO A 29 17.27 10.11 -27.21
CA PRO A 29 17.03 8.86 -27.92
C PRO A 29 15.88 9.06 -28.91
N LEU A 30 16.10 8.77 -30.19
CA LEU A 30 15.10 8.84 -31.27
C LEU A 30 13.77 8.13 -30.89
N GLN A 31 13.84 7.17 -29.97
CA GLN A 31 12.70 6.46 -29.41
C GLN A 31 11.73 7.33 -28.60
N LEU A 32 12.19 8.36 -27.89
CA LEU A 32 11.33 9.27 -27.12
C LEU A 32 10.49 10.18 -28.03
N ILE A 33 11.09 10.68 -29.11
CA ILE A 33 10.40 11.50 -30.11
C ILE A 33 9.35 10.66 -30.85
N LYS A 34 9.72 9.45 -31.28
CA LYS A 34 8.78 8.52 -31.92
C LYS A 34 7.58 8.22 -31.01
N ARG A 35 7.81 7.95 -29.73
CA ARG A 35 6.75 7.70 -28.74
C ARG A 35 5.83 8.90 -28.53
N ALA A 36 6.35 10.13 -28.50
CA ALA A 36 5.50 11.32 -28.39
C ALA A 36 4.61 11.53 -29.62
N VAL A 37 5.11 11.22 -30.82
CA VAL A 37 4.32 11.24 -32.06
C VAL A 37 3.23 10.16 -32.02
N ASP A 38 3.55 8.96 -31.55
CA ASP A 38 2.58 7.86 -31.43
C ASP A 38 1.44 8.22 -30.46
N ILE A 39 1.75 8.82 -29.29
CA ILE A 39 0.73 9.35 -28.35
C ILE A 39 -0.14 10.40 -29.02
N THR A 40 0.49 11.31 -29.78
CA THR A 40 -0.21 12.38 -30.50
C THR A 40 -1.20 11.84 -31.51
N GLN A 41 -0.78 10.85 -32.29
CA GLN A 41 -1.60 10.24 -33.31
C GLN A 41 -2.79 9.49 -32.69
N CYS A 42 -2.54 8.82 -31.57
CA CYS A 42 -3.55 8.14 -30.76
C CYS A 42 -4.69 9.05 -30.28
N PHE A 43 -4.35 10.21 -29.70
CA PHE A 43 -5.37 11.17 -29.29
C PHE A 43 -6.00 11.91 -30.47
N GLY A 44 -5.26 12.10 -31.56
CA GLY A 44 -5.70 12.83 -32.76
C GLY A 44 -6.76 12.07 -33.58
N GLU A 45 -6.54 10.78 -33.85
CA GLU A 45 -7.42 9.94 -34.68
C GLU A 45 -8.75 9.62 -33.98
N HIS A 46 -8.72 9.33 -32.67
CA HIS A 46 -9.92 8.98 -31.91
C HIS A 46 -10.92 10.15 -31.75
N LEU A 47 -10.42 11.38 -31.72
CA LEU A 47 -11.27 12.58 -31.70
C LEU A 47 -11.81 12.97 -33.08
N LEU A 48 -11.23 12.41 -34.16
CA LEU A 48 -11.65 12.61 -35.55
C LEU A 48 -12.92 11.82 -35.89
N GLU A 49 -13.01 10.57 -35.43
CA GLU A 49 -14.16 9.69 -35.70
C GLU A 49 -15.46 10.15 -35.02
N HIS A 50 -15.38 10.73 -33.82
CA HIS A 50 -16.57 11.22 -33.11
C HIS A 50 -17.16 12.51 -33.69
N HIS A 51 -16.39 13.26 -34.47
CA HIS A 51 -16.90 14.47 -35.13
C HIS A 51 -17.68 14.14 -36.40
N THR A 52 -17.39 13.00 -37.05
CA THR A 52 -18.10 12.56 -38.26
C THR A 52 -19.44 11.87 -37.97
N GLN A 53 -19.66 11.34 -36.75
CA GLN A 53 -20.95 10.73 -36.36
C GLN A 53 -21.95 11.70 -35.70
N SER A 54 -21.55 12.89 -35.24
CA SER A 54 -22.48 13.82 -34.54
C SER A 54 -23.27 14.78 -35.45
N THR A 55 -23.22 14.60 -36.78
CA THR A 55 -24.05 15.33 -37.75
C THR A 55 -25.39 14.67 -38.05
N LEU A 56 -25.80 13.60 -37.34
CA LEU A 56 -27.17 13.09 -37.37
C LEU A 56 -27.96 13.50 -36.12
N ASN A 57 -28.97 14.35 -36.33
CA ASN A 57 -30.00 14.84 -35.40
C ASN A 57 -30.41 13.86 -34.29
N GLN A 58 -29.87 13.99 -33.07
CA GLN A 58 -30.53 13.46 -31.86
C GLN A 58 -30.46 14.45 -30.67
N PRO A 59 -31.54 14.53 -29.87
CA PRO A 59 -31.67 15.49 -28.78
C PRO A 59 -30.74 15.15 -27.60
N PHE A 60 -30.25 16.21 -26.96
CA PHE A 60 -29.35 16.19 -25.80
C PHE A 60 -29.95 15.41 -24.61
N GLY A 61 -29.60 14.12 -24.52
CA GLY A 61 -29.93 13.27 -23.39
C GLY A 61 -28.82 12.28 -23.12
N ARG A 62 -27.89 12.65 -22.22
CA ARG A 62 -26.99 11.72 -21.50
C ARG A 62 -25.98 10.95 -22.39
N LEU A 63 -24.93 11.62 -22.87
CA LEU A 63 -23.70 10.93 -23.30
C LEU A 63 -22.97 10.39 -22.06
N VAL A 64 -23.18 9.11 -21.75
CA VAL A 64 -22.24 8.32 -20.96
C VAL A 64 -21.22 7.73 -21.93
N THR A 65 -20.13 8.46 -22.17
CA THR A 65 -19.01 7.93 -22.97
C THR A 65 -18.23 6.91 -22.12
N LYS A 66 -18.62 5.63 -22.19
CA LYS A 66 -17.69 4.51 -22.02
C LYS A 66 -16.83 4.45 -23.27
N GLN A 67 -15.87 5.37 -23.38
CA GLN A 67 -15.04 5.47 -24.57
C GLN A 67 -13.72 4.78 -24.27
N ALA A 68 -13.63 3.53 -24.74
CA ALA A 68 -12.40 2.78 -24.68
C ALA A 68 -11.41 3.42 -25.66
N PHE A 69 -10.20 3.75 -25.17
CA PHE A 69 -9.06 4.01 -26.02
C PHE A 69 -8.94 2.90 -27.08
N ASP A 70 -8.56 3.24 -28.31
CA ASP A 70 -8.27 2.22 -29.33
C ASP A 70 -7.13 1.30 -28.85
N ASP A 71 -7.01 0.12 -29.44
CA ASP A 71 -6.04 -0.89 -29.02
C ASP A 71 -4.58 -0.44 -29.25
N ASN A 72 -4.33 0.52 -30.16
CA ASN A 72 -3.01 1.09 -30.39
C ASN A 72 -2.61 2.06 -29.26
N CYS A 73 -3.57 2.80 -28.69
CA CYS A 73 -3.34 3.69 -27.56
C CYS A 73 -3.18 2.94 -26.25
N LYS A 74 -3.89 1.83 -26.10
CA LYS A 74 -3.64 0.91 -24.99
C LYS A 74 -2.19 0.46 -24.99
N ALA A 75 -1.60 0.14 -26.16
CA ALA A 75 -0.22 -0.34 -26.27
C ALA A 75 0.84 0.62 -25.69
N LEU A 76 0.58 1.93 -25.67
CA LEU A 76 1.45 2.92 -25.02
C LEU A 76 1.45 2.84 -23.49
N PHE A 77 0.37 2.31 -22.90
CA PHE A 77 0.17 2.13 -21.46
C PHE A 77 0.25 0.65 -21.03
N LEU A 78 0.54 -0.26 -21.96
CA LEU A 78 0.79 -1.68 -21.67
C LEU A 78 2.17 -1.90 -21.02
N PRO A 79 2.41 -3.07 -20.39
CA PRO A 79 3.72 -3.47 -19.90
C PRO A 79 4.81 -3.31 -20.98
N GLY A 80 5.80 -2.43 -20.73
CA GLY A 80 6.86 -2.05 -21.69
C GLY A 80 6.69 -0.68 -22.38
N GLY A 81 5.54 -0.03 -22.18
CA GLY A 81 5.21 1.32 -22.65
C GLY A 81 5.88 2.44 -21.83
N ILE A 82 5.23 3.61 -21.75
CA ILE A 82 5.70 4.72 -20.91
C ILE A 82 5.32 4.43 -19.45
N LYS A 83 6.32 4.29 -18.58
CA LYS A 83 6.10 4.17 -17.13
C LYS A 83 5.61 5.51 -16.60
N ALA A 84 4.30 5.66 -16.44
CA ALA A 84 3.70 6.87 -15.87
C ALA A 84 4.04 7.04 -14.38
N VAL A 85 4.31 5.92 -13.69
CA VAL A 85 4.71 5.84 -12.28
C VAL A 85 6.15 5.34 -12.22
N HIS A 86 7.03 6.11 -11.57
CA HIS A 86 8.43 5.75 -11.36
C HIS A 86 8.66 5.03 -10.03
N GLY A 87 7.88 5.35 -9.02
CA GLY A 87 8.03 4.77 -7.70
C GLY A 87 6.81 5.01 -6.82
N ILE A 88 6.59 4.08 -5.89
CA ILE A 88 5.56 4.15 -4.86
C ILE A 88 6.25 4.07 -3.51
N LYS A 89 5.93 5.01 -2.62
CA LYS A 89 6.34 4.98 -1.22
C LYS A 89 5.10 4.96 -0.33
N LEU A 90 5.01 3.93 0.51
CA LEU A 90 4.02 3.84 1.58
C LEU A 90 4.67 4.37 2.85
N THR A 91 4.12 5.41 3.45
CA THR A 91 4.68 5.99 4.68
C THR A 91 4.22 5.23 5.93
N ALA A 92 3.04 4.65 5.86
CA ALA A 92 2.40 3.86 6.90
C ALA A 92 1.51 2.81 6.25
N LEU A 93 1.46 1.60 6.81
CA LEU A 93 0.57 0.55 6.32
C LEU A 93 -0.05 -0.16 7.51
N ASP A 94 -1.36 -0.33 7.48
CA ASP A 94 -2.09 -0.96 8.56
C ASP A 94 -2.71 -2.25 8.00
N PHE A 95 -2.38 -3.39 8.61
CA PHE A 95 -2.98 -4.69 8.31
C PHE A 95 -3.93 -5.10 9.44
N ASP A 96 -5.03 -5.72 9.09
CA ASP A 96 -6.02 -6.23 10.02
C ASP A 96 -6.41 -7.65 9.60
N PHE A 97 -5.90 -8.62 10.37
CA PHE A 97 -6.09 -10.06 10.24
C PHE A 97 -7.28 -10.56 11.07
N THR A 98 -8.16 -9.68 11.53
CA THR A 98 -9.33 -10.08 12.35
C THR A 98 -10.56 -10.46 11.53
N ASP A 99 -10.42 -10.53 10.19
CA ASP A 99 -11.47 -11.08 9.33
C ASP A 99 -11.62 -12.59 9.60
N PRO A 100 -12.84 -13.12 9.68
CA PRO A 100 -13.06 -14.56 9.86
C PRO A 100 -12.60 -15.41 8.66
N ASP A 101 -12.45 -14.83 7.47
CA ASP A 101 -11.88 -15.50 6.31
C ASP A 101 -10.35 -15.26 6.26
N PRO A 102 -9.50 -16.27 6.52
CA PRO A 102 -8.05 -16.08 6.60
C PRO A 102 -7.41 -15.72 5.25
N LEU A 103 -8.15 -15.74 4.15
CA LEU A 103 -7.67 -15.28 2.84
C LEU A 103 -8.00 -13.82 2.57
N LYS A 104 -8.72 -13.17 3.49
CA LYS A 104 -9.08 -11.77 3.41
C LYS A 104 -8.40 -11.02 4.54
N ILE A 105 -7.50 -10.15 4.17
CA ILE A 105 -6.82 -9.27 5.11
C ILE A 105 -7.27 -7.87 4.79
N THR A 106 -7.59 -7.08 5.81
CA THR A 106 -7.89 -5.68 5.55
C THR A 106 -6.60 -4.87 5.56
N LEU A 107 -6.43 -3.99 4.57
CA LEU A 107 -5.27 -3.12 4.39
C LEU A 107 -5.72 -1.66 4.27
N SER A 108 -4.98 -0.75 4.90
CA SER A 108 -5.11 0.69 4.69
C SER A 108 -3.77 1.39 4.79
N SER A 109 -3.66 2.54 4.15
CA SER A 109 -2.51 3.44 4.29
C SER A 109 -3.03 4.88 4.38
N PRO A 110 -2.68 5.62 5.45
CA PRO A 110 -3.10 7.00 5.60
C PRO A 110 -2.44 7.91 4.56
N GLU A 111 -1.31 7.50 3.98
CA GLU A 111 -0.61 8.27 2.96
C GLU A 111 0.24 7.35 2.05
N MET A 112 0.02 7.51 0.76
CA MET A 112 0.81 6.90 -0.31
C MET A 112 1.33 8.01 -1.22
N LEU A 113 2.64 7.96 -1.47
CA LEU A 113 3.35 8.89 -2.33
C LEU A 113 3.69 8.17 -3.63
N VAL A 114 3.19 8.69 -4.75
CA VAL A 114 3.44 8.13 -6.07
C VAL A 114 4.26 9.13 -6.87
N ASP A 115 5.49 8.78 -7.22
CA ASP A 115 6.31 9.57 -8.12
C ASP A 115 5.84 9.34 -9.56
N VAL A 116 5.30 10.38 -10.18
CA VAL A 116 4.77 10.35 -11.54
C VAL A 116 5.69 11.08 -12.52
N ILE A 117 5.53 10.82 -13.80
CA ILE A 117 6.29 11.54 -14.83
C ILE A 117 6.10 13.07 -14.72
N PRO A 118 7.18 13.85 -14.90
CA PRO A 118 7.08 15.30 -14.94
C PRO A 118 6.08 15.78 -16.00
N GLY A 119 5.35 16.85 -15.70
CA GLY A 119 4.41 17.48 -16.65
C GLY A 119 2.94 17.07 -16.51
N LEU A 120 2.60 16.23 -15.53
CA LEU A 120 1.23 15.97 -15.09
C LEU A 120 0.71 16.77 -13.85
N PRO A 121 1.39 17.82 -13.30
CA PRO A 121 0.94 18.42 -12.06
C PRO A 121 -0.42 19.13 -12.19
N GLY A 122 -1.26 18.95 -11.18
CA GLY A 122 -2.50 19.69 -11.00
C GLY A 122 -3.73 19.17 -11.75
N LEU A 123 -3.59 18.13 -12.58
CA LEU A 123 -4.73 17.56 -13.32
C LEU A 123 -5.41 16.42 -12.56
N ILE A 124 -4.65 15.57 -11.86
CA ILE A 124 -5.20 14.41 -11.15
C ILE A 124 -5.94 14.89 -9.89
N THR A 125 -7.21 14.48 -9.78
CA THR A 125 -8.09 14.83 -8.64
C THR A 125 -8.37 13.65 -7.74
N SER A 126 -8.47 12.44 -8.29
CA SER A 126 -8.65 11.23 -7.51
C SER A 126 -8.05 10.03 -8.24
N THR A 127 -7.67 8.99 -7.50
CA THR A 127 -7.15 7.75 -8.06
C THR A 127 -7.84 6.53 -7.44
N ARG A 128 -7.88 5.45 -8.22
CA ARG A 128 -8.25 4.11 -7.79
C ARG A 128 -7.22 3.16 -8.39
N GLN A 129 -6.87 2.10 -7.68
CA GLN A 129 -5.88 1.12 -8.13
C GLN A 129 -6.44 -0.28 -8.02
N ASP A 130 -6.09 -1.13 -8.98
CA ASP A 130 -6.24 -2.58 -8.90
C ASP A 130 -4.81 -3.16 -8.84
N VAL A 131 -4.43 -3.66 -7.67
CA VAL A 131 -3.04 -3.97 -7.29
C VAL A 131 -2.86 -5.46 -7.10
N ILE A 132 -1.72 -5.94 -7.57
CA ILE A 132 -1.19 -7.29 -7.37
C ILE A 132 0.11 -7.15 -6.59
N LEU A 133 0.19 -7.84 -5.46
CA LEU A 133 1.39 -7.94 -4.64
C LEU A 133 2.22 -9.13 -5.13
N VAL A 134 3.47 -8.86 -5.48
CA VAL A 134 4.43 -9.83 -5.97
C VAL A 134 5.59 -9.91 -5.00
N ASP A 135 5.81 -11.07 -4.40
CA ASP A 135 6.92 -11.33 -3.50
C ASP A 135 7.82 -12.43 -4.08
N ASN A 136 9.14 -12.20 -4.08
CA ASN A 136 10.11 -13.15 -4.65
C ASN A 136 9.74 -13.64 -6.07
N GLY A 137 9.20 -12.72 -6.91
CA GLY A 137 8.78 -13.01 -8.28
C GLY A 137 7.43 -13.76 -8.43
N VAL A 138 6.72 -14.02 -7.33
CA VAL A 138 5.43 -14.73 -7.32
C VAL A 138 4.31 -13.77 -6.94
N GLU A 139 3.22 -13.73 -7.71
CA GLU A 139 1.99 -13.04 -7.30
C GLU A 139 1.40 -13.76 -6.08
N ILE A 140 1.21 -13.07 -4.96
CA ILE A 140 0.74 -13.68 -3.71
C ILE A 140 -0.60 -13.13 -3.22
N ALA A 141 -0.96 -11.90 -3.59
CA ALA A 141 -2.24 -11.30 -3.22
C ALA A 141 -2.71 -10.24 -4.21
N LYS A 142 -4.01 -9.91 -4.15
CA LYS A 142 -4.65 -8.87 -4.98
C LYS A 142 -5.58 -8.00 -4.15
N PHE A 143 -5.64 -6.71 -4.44
CA PHE A 143 -6.60 -5.80 -3.81
C PHE A 143 -6.96 -4.65 -4.75
N SER A 144 -8.13 -4.05 -4.52
CA SER A 144 -8.59 -2.88 -5.27
C SER A 144 -8.91 -1.76 -4.30
N THR A 145 -8.35 -0.57 -4.52
CA THR A 145 -8.62 0.57 -3.65
C THR A 145 -9.93 1.26 -4.04
N PRO A 146 -10.66 1.87 -3.08
CA PRO A 146 -11.71 2.82 -3.45
C PRO A 146 -11.10 4.04 -4.14
N TRP A 147 -11.94 4.86 -4.81
CA TRP A 147 -11.50 6.17 -5.27
C TRP A 147 -11.11 7.02 -4.06
N ALA A 148 -9.88 7.52 -4.07
CA ALA A 148 -9.34 8.42 -3.07
C ALA A 148 -8.86 9.71 -3.73
N ASP A 149 -9.03 10.83 -3.03
CA ASP A 149 -8.56 12.12 -3.53
C ASP A 149 -7.02 12.14 -3.62
N GLY A 150 -6.53 12.89 -4.60
CA GLY A 150 -5.12 13.03 -4.90
C GLY A 150 -4.70 14.49 -4.90
N VAL A 151 -3.57 14.79 -4.26
CA VAL A 151 -2.97 16.12 -4.25
C VAL A 151 -1.60 16.03 -4.89
N MET A 152 -1.38 16.82 -5.94
CA MET A 152 -0.09 16.90 -6.62
C MET A 152 0.85 17.89 -5.91
N ASP A 153 2.06 17.44 -5.62
CA ASP A 153 3.18 18.24 -5.09
C ASP A 153 4.40 18.05 -6.00
N GLY A 154 4.54 18.95 -6.99
CA GLY A 154 5.48 18.75 -8.09
C GLY A 154 5.15 17.48 -8.89
N ASN A 155 6.07 16.51 -8.87
CA ASN A 155 5.89 15.21 -9.54
C ASN A 155 5.39 14.11 -8.59
N VAL A 156 5.11 14.45 -7.32
CA VAL A 156 4.64 13.49 -6.34
C VAL A 156 3.13 13.64 -6.18
N LEU A 157 2.39 12.60 -6.53
CA LEU A 157 0.98 12.47 -6.18
C LEU A 157 0.89 11.93 -4.75
N LYS A 158 0.33 12.74 -3.84
CA LYS A 158 -0.06 12.35 -2.49
C LYS A 158 -1.50 11.86 -2.51
N THR A 159 -1.75 10.65 -2.04
CA THR A 159 -3.11 10.09 -1.93
C THR A 159 -3.19 9.15 -0.72
N THR A 160 -4.34 8.52 -0.50
CA THR A 160 -4.55 7.57 0.60
C THR A 160 -5.00 6.22 0.06
N VAL A 161 -4.72 5.16 0.80
CA VAL A 161 -5.34 3.85 0.57
C VAL A 161 -6.38 3.65 1.65
N GLY A 162 -7.64 3.93 1.31
CA GLY A 162 -8.77 3.62 2.18
C GLY A 162 -8.82 2.13 2.53
N ARG A 163 -9.56 1.80 3.59
CA ARG A 163 -9.74 0.42 4.06
C ARG A 163 -10.22 -0.48 2.90
N THR A 164 -9.38 -1.43 2.50
CA THR A 164 -9.64 -2.36 1.38
C THR A 164 -9.31 -3.79 1.78
N THR A 165 -9.93 -4.75 1.10
CA THR A 165 -9.68 -6.17 1.29
C THR A 165 -8.59 -6.66 0.34
N VAL A 166 -7.52 -7.18 0.92
CA VAL A 166 -6.48 -7.96 0.27
C VAL A 166 -6.92 -9.41 0.23
N ASN A 167 -7.08 -9.93 -0.99
CA ASN A 167 -7.42 -11.32 -1.24
C ASN A 167 -6.13 -12.07 -1.53
N VAL A 168 -5.75 -12.99 -0.64
CA VAL A 168 -4.64 -13.91 -0.85
C VAL A 168 -5.02 -14.86 -1.99
N ILE A 169 -4.09 -15.09 -2.92
CA ILE A 169 -4.35 -16.02 -4.03
C ILE A 169 -4.38 -17.45 -3.47
N ASP A 170 -5.45 -18.20 -3.76
CA ASP A 170 -5.79 -19.46 -3.09
C ASP A 170 -4.65 -20.48 -3.04
N ASP A 171 -3.91 -20.66 -4.14
CA ASP A 171 -2.79 -21.61 -4.26
C ASP A 171 -1.44 -21.02 -3.78
N LYS A 172 -1.45 -19.78 -3.26
CA LYS A 172 -0.26 -19.03 -2.83
C LYS A 172 -0.24 -18.72 -1.33
N ARG A 173 -1.14 -19.32 -0.55
CA ARG A 173 -1.21 -19.16 0.92
C ARG A 173 0.16 -19.30 1.59
N GLU A 174 0.92 -20.35 1.26
CA GLU A 174 2.23 -20.56 1.86
C GLU A 174 3.25 -19.47 1.54
N LYS A 175 3.19 -18.92 0.32
CA LYS A 175 4.07 -17.82 -0.11
C LYS A 175 3.66 -16.51 0.57
N PHE A 176 2.36 -16.29 0.73
CA PHE A 176 1.87 -15.14 1.48
C PHE A 176 2.22 -15.23 2.97
N SER A 177 2.12 -16.41 3.60
CA SER A 177 2.62 -16.61 4.97
C SER A 177 4.12 -16.34 5.09
N ALA A 178 4.93 -16.78 4.12
CA ALA A 178 6.36 -16.50 4.11
C ALA A 178 6.66 -15.00 3.99
N PHE A 179 5.86 -14.26 3.21
CA PHE A 179 5.91 -12.80 3.15
C PHE A 179 5.61 -12.15 4.51
N ILE A 180 4.57 -12.61 5.22
CA ILE A 180 4.28 -12.13 6.58
C ILE A 180 5.42 -12.48 7.55
N SER A 181 5.93 -13.72 7.52
CA SER A 181 7.10 -14.11 8.32
C SER A 181 8.32 -13.23 8.05
N ALA A 182 8.58 -12.89 6.77
CA ALA A 182 9.69 -12.03 6.40
C ALA A 182 9.52 -10.61 6.99
N LEU A 183 8.31 -10.05 6.96
CA LEU A 183 8.00 -8.78 7.61
C LEU A 183 8.13 -8.85 9.14
N THR A 184 7.87 -10.01 9.74
CA THR A 184 7.99 -10.22 11.19
C THR A 184 9.45 -10.32 11.64
N ILE A 185 10.27 -11.13 10.97
CA ILE A 185 11.65 -11.40 11.41
C ILE A 185 12.62 -10.31 10.97
N ASN A 186 12.50 -9.85 9.71
CA ASN A 186 13.51 -8.99 9.12
C ASN A 186 13.28 -7.52 9.51
N PRO A 187 14.35 -6.70 9.62
CA PRO A 187 14.22 -5.26 9.85
C PRO A 187 13.59 -4.54 8.65
N SER A 188 13.70 -5.11 7.45
CA SER A 188 13.01 -4.65 6.25
C SER A 188 12.74 -5.80 5.29
N HIS A 189 11.74 -5.60 4.42
CA HIS A 189 11.43 -6.53 3.34
C HIS A 189 11.02 -5.77 2.08
N THR A 190 11.54 -6.21 0.94
CA THR A 190 11.31 -5.59 -0.37
C THR A 190 10.48 -6.51 -1.25
N PHE A 191 9.45 -5.97 -1.89
CA PHE A 191 8.55 -6.68 -2.78
C PHE A 191 8.06 -5.75 -3.89
N ILE A 192 7.31 -6.27 -4.85
CA ILE A 192 6.81 -5.52 -5.99
C ILE A 192 5.29 -5.32 -5.86
N LEU A 193 4.84 -4.11 -6.10
CA LEU A 193 3.45 -3.80 -6.39
C LEU A 193 3.30 -3.55 -7.89
N LYS A 194 2.41 -4.28 -8.54
CA LYS A 194 2.07 -4.05 -9.95
C LYS A 194 0.57 -4.06 -10.16
N GLY A 195 0.11 -3.53 -11.28
CA GLY A 195 -1.31 -3.57 -11.62
C GLY A 195 -1.73 -2.39 -12.46
N GLU A 196 -2.97 -1.94 -12.26
CA GLU A 196 -3.58 -0.86 -13.01
C GLU A 196 -3.99 0.30 -12.11
N VAL A 197 -3.73 1.52 -12.56
CA VAL A 197 -4.23 2.75 -11.96
C VAL A 197 -5.32 3.34 -12.86
N HIS A 198 -6.39 3.80 -12.20
CA HIS A 198 -7.45 4.59 -12.78
C HIS A 198 -7.40 5.98 -12.15
N VAL A 199 -7.44 7.02 -12.97
CA VAL A 199 -7.31 8.41 -12.52
C VAL A 199 -8.47 9.25 -13.02
N LYS A 200 -8.98 10.12 -12.17
CA LYS A 200 -9.88 11.21 -12.59
C LYS A 200 -9.08 12.49 -12.70
N MET A 201 -9.19 13.14 -13.84
CA MET A 201 -8.54 14.41 -14.11
C MET A 201 -9.58 15.52 -14.24
N ASN A 202 -9.29 16.67 -13.65
CA ASN A 202 -10.07 17.87 -13.90
C ASN A 202 -9.45 18.67 -15.04
N ILE A 203 -10.13 18.71 -16.19
CA ILE A 203 -9.67 19.43 -17.37
C ILE A 203 -10.54 20.66 -17.54
N ALA A 204 -9.92 21.84 -17.38
CA ALA A 204 -10.52 23.10 -17.76
C ALA A 204 -10.43 23.25 -19.29
N LEU A 205 -11.55 23.03 -19.99
CA LEU A 205 -11.64 23.35 -21.41
C LEU A 205 -11.94 24.84 -21.53
N THR A 206 -11.15 25.60 -22.28
CA THR A 206 -11.57 26.97 -22.61
C THR A 206 -12.58 26.91 -23.74
N SER A 207 -13.60 27.78 -23.70
CA SER A 207 -14.63 27.89 -24.75
C SER A 207 -14.06 28.37 -26.08
N THR A 208 -12.83 28.90 -26.09
CA THR A 208 -12.13 29.35 -27.30
C THR A 208 -11.65 28.13 -28.09
N PRO A 209 -12.20 27.87 -29.30
CA PRO A 209 -11.68 26.83 -30.17
C PRO A 209 -10.23 27.18 -30.52
N GLY A 210 -9.25 26.44 -30.00
CA GLY A 210 -7.83 26.73 -30.26
C GLY A 210 -6.92 26.76 -29.04
N VAL A 211 -7.45 26.92 -27.82
CA VAL A 211 -6.60 27.20 -26.65
C VAL A 211 -6.94 26.25 -25.49
N LEU A 212 -6.08 25.27 -25.24
CA LEU A 212 -6.06 24.56 -23.95
C LEU A 212 -5.35 25.46 -22.95
N ALA A 213 -6.08 25.99 -21.97
CA ALA A 213 -5.46 26.60 -20.81
C ALA A 213 -5.15 25.49 -19.80
N VAL A 214 -3.98 24.87 -19.95
CA VAL A 214 -3.42 24.04 -18.88
C VAL A 214 -2.79 25.00 -17.88
N SER A 215 -3.44 25.21 -16.74
CA SER A 215 -2.86 25.99 -15.64
C SER A 215 -1.78 25.16 -14.94
N GLY A 216 -0.57 25.16 -15.50
CA GLY A 216 0.62 24.60 -14.87
C GLY A 216 1.55 25.68 -14.29
N PRO A 217 2.57 25.31 -13.50
CA PRO A 217 3.57 26.23 -12.94
C PRO A 217 4.49 26.86 -14.01
N PHE A 218 4.42 26.37 -15.25
CA PHE A 218 5.14 26.93 -16.38
C PHE A 218 4.38 28.11 -16.98
N GLY A 219 4.56 29.30 -16.39
CA GLY A 219 4.27 30.58 -17.01
C GLY A 219 2.86 30.71 -17.58
N SER A 220 1.96 31.29 -16.78
CA SER A 220 0.62 31.68 -17.19
C SER A 220 0.60 32.36 -18.58
N PHE A 221 0.15 31.66 -19.62
CA PHE A 221 -0.06 32.21 -20.98
C PHE A 221 -1.26 33.19 -21.03
N THR A 222 -1.56 33.88 -19.93
CA THR A 222 -2.80 34.65 -19.74
C THR A 222 -2.72 36.11 -20.15
N LYS A 223 -1.63 36.59 -20.76
CA LYS A 223 -1.54 38.02 -21.13
C LYS A 223 -2.58 38.49 -22.16
N ALA A 224 -3.36 37.60 -22.78
CA ALA A 224 -4.43 37.95 -23.72
C ALA A 224 -5.87 37.66 -23.26
N ALA A 225 -6.11 37.11 -22.07
CA ALA A 225 -7.46 36.72 -21.62
C ALA A 225 -8.04 37.70 -20.57
N LYS A 226 -8.18 38.99 -20.91
CA LYS A 226 -8.66 40.04 -19.97
C LYS A 226 -10.19 40.17 -19.85
N LYS A 227 -10.99 39.27 -20.43
CA LYS A 227 -12.45 39.20 -20.21
C LYS A 227 -12.98 37.82 -20.62
N ILE A 228 -12.86 36.83 -19.75
CA ILE A 228 -13.57 35.55 -19.90
C ILE A 228 -14.46 35.42 -18.66
N GLY A 229 -15.68 35.93 -18.76
CA GLY A 229 -16.75 35.74 -17.77
C GLY A 229 -17.42 34.37 -17.85
N ASP A 230 -17.06 33.55 -18.85
CA ASP A 230 -17.60 32.21 -19.06
C ASP A 230 -16.49 31.17 -18.91
N LEU A 231 -16.06 30.93 -17.68
CA LEU A 231 -15.35 29.70 -17.34
C LEU A 231 -16.30 28.54 -17.65
N VAL A 232 -16.04 27.82 -18.73
CA VAL A 232 -16.73 26.57 -19.05
C VAL A 232 -16.62 25.65 -17.84
N PRO A 233 -17.71 25.00 -17.40
CA PRO A 233 -17.66 24.08 -16.28
C PRO A 233 -16.55 23.06 -16.50
N SER A 234 -15.68 22.94 -15.50
CA SER A 234 -14.56 22.03 -15.52
C SER A 234 -15.07 20.59 -15.70
N LYS A 235 -14.56 19.85 -16.68
CA LYS A 235 -15.04 18.49 -16.97
C LYS A 235 -14.10 17.47 -16.35
N ILE A 236 -14.66 16.56 -15.55
CA ILE A 236 -13.93 15.40 -15.04
C ILE A 236 -13.82 14.36 -16.15
N VAL A 237 -12.59 13.97 -16.48
CA VAL A 237 -12.28 12.89 -17.41
C VAL A 237 -11.67 11.73 -16.62
N THR A 238 -12.13 10.50 -16.88
CA THR A 238 -11.56 9.30 -16.25
C THR A 238 -10.67 8.58 -17.24
N ILE A 239 -9.43 8.32 -16.86
CA ILE A 239 -8.48 7.48 -17.60
C ILE A 239 -8.32 6.19 -16.82
N THR A 240 -8.44 5.04 -17.49
CA THR A 240 -8.45 3.72 -16.86
C THR A 240 -7.36 2.84 -17.44
N GLY A 241 -6.85 1.89 -16.66
CA GLY A 241 -5.93 0.85 -17.13
C GLY A 241 -4.49 1.33 -17.34
N ILE A 242 -4.04 2.32 -16.56
CA ILE A 242 -2.64 2.76 -16.60
C ILE A 242 -1.80 1.73 -15.86
N TYR A 243 -1.01 0.92 -16.58
CA TYR A 243 -0.16 -0.07 -15.94
C TYR A 243 0.93 0.58 -15.07
N PHE A 244 1.18 -0.01 -13.91
CA PHE A 244 2.32 0.36 -13.07
C PHE A 244 3.01 -0.88 -12.50
N GLU A 245 4.28 -0.71 -12.16
CA GLU A 245 5.09 -1.69 -11.45
C GLU A 245 6.16 -0.93 -10.67
N SER A 246 6.16 -1.11 -9.35
CA SER A 246 7.09 -0.45 -8.43
C SER A 246 7.59 -1.45 -7.40
N GLU A 247 8.89 -1.38 -7.14
CA GLU A 247 9.48 -1.98 -5.94
C GLU A 247 9.11 -1.14 -4.72
N VAL A 248 8.78 -1.80 -3.61
CA VAL A 248 8.43 -1.18 -2.33
C VAL A 248 9.17 -1.91 -1.22
N THR A 249 9.82 -1.14 -0.35
CA THR A 249 10.48 -1.65 0.85
C THR A 249 9.71 -1.20 2.08
N LEU A 250 9.28 -2.15 2.91
CA LEU A 250 8.66 -1.88 4.21
C LEU A 250 9.68 -2.17 5.31
N THR A 251 9.75 -1.32 6.32
CA THR A 251 10.42 -1.64 7.59
C THR A 251 9.60 -2.71 8.30
N GLY A 252 10.20 -3.86 8.62
CA GLY A 252 9.55 -4.96 9.34
C GLY A 252 9.57 -4.77 10.86
N PHE A 253 9.16 -5.79 11.59
CA PHE A 253 9.11 -5.79 13.06
C PHE A 253 10.44 -6.14 13.74
N ALA A 254 11.43 -6.59 12.96
CA ALA A 254 12.75 -6.98 13.46
C ALA A 254 12.70 -8.00 14.64
N ASN A 255 11.75 -8.94 14.59
CA ASN A 255 11.52 -9.96 15.61
C ASN A 255 11.19 -9.39 17.02
N PHE A 256 10.51 -8.25 17.09
CA PHE A 256 10.03 -7.65 18.35
C PHE A 256 11.12 -7.53 19.43
N PRO A 257 12.21 -6.78 19.17
CA PRO A 257 13.39 -6.77 20.04
C PRO A 257 13.13 -6.13 21.41
N ASP A 258 12.09 -5.30 21.51
CA ASP A 258 11.83 -4.41 22.63
C ASP A 258 10.48 -4.77 23.30
N ILE A 259 10.48 -5.86 24.07
CA ILE A 259 9.36 -6.19 24.98
C ILE A 259 9.76 -5.88 26.41
N GLU A 260 9.03 -4.96 27.02
CA GLU A 260 9.26 -4.50 28.39
C GLU A 260 8.10 -4.97 29.29
N PHE A 261 8.44 -5.53 30.44
CA PHE A 261 7.46 -5.76 31.49
C PHE A 261 7.08 -4.42 32.15
N VAL A 262 5.79 -4.17 32.31
CA VAL A 262 5.29 -2.92 32.91
C VAL A 262 4.77 -3.18 34.31
N GLU A 263 3.87 -4.15 34.47
CA GLU A 263 3.15 -4.37 35.73
C GLU A 263 2.64 -5.81 35.84
N LEU A 264 2.66 -6.36 37.07
CA LEU A 264 1.97 -7.60 37.41
C LEU A 264 0.54 -7.26 37.84
N LEU A 265 -0.45 -7.75 37.11
CA LEU A 265 -1.86 -7.46 37.36
C LEU A 265 -2.51 -8.50 38.27
N GLU A 266 -2.23 -9.79 38.03
CA GLU A 266 -2.81 -10.90 38.79
C GLU A 266 -1.83 -12.07 38.82
N LYS A 267 -1.82 -12.80 39.93
CA LYS A 267 -1.11 -14.08 40.07
C LYS A 267 -1.98 -15.06 40.84
N THR A 268 -2.18 -16.23 40.27
CA THR A 268 -3.01 -17.29 40.85
C THR A 268 -2.29 -18.61 40.75
N GLU A 269 -2.14 -19.29 41.88
CA GLU A 269 -1.69 -20.68 41.94
C GLU A 269 -2.94 -21.58 41.88
N ASN A 270 -2.93 -22.54 40.97
CA ASN A 270 -4.02 -23.47 40.75
C ASN A 270 -3.91 -24.65 41.72
N ALA A 271 -5.03 -25.33 41.98
CA ALA A 271 -5.06 -26.47 42.92
C ALA A 271 -4.21 -27.68 42.48
N ASP A 272 -3.88 -27.78 41.20
CA ASP A 272 -2.99 -28.78 40.62
C ASP A 272 -1.50 -28.38 40.70
N GLY A 273 -1.18 -27.26 41.34
CA GLY A 273 0.16 -26.68 41.42
C GLY A 273 0.55 -25.85 40.19
N GLY A 274 -0.31 -25.78 39.16
CA GLY A 274 -0.10 -24.89 38.03
C GLY A 274 -0.24 -23.42 38.42
N PHE A 275 0.00 -22.51 37.49
CA PHE A 275 -0.15 -21.08 37.72
C PHE A 275 -0.79 -20.36 36.55
N THR A 276 -1.43 -19.23 36.87
CA THR A 276 -1.87 -18.21 35.93
C THR A 276 -1.27 -16.87 36.35
N ILE A 277 -0.58 -16.21 35.42
CA ILE A 277 0.02 -14.89 35.61
C ILE A 277 -0.56 -13.96 34.56
N LYS A 278 -1.15 -12.85 35.03
CA LYS A 278 -1.62 -11.76 34.18
C LYS A 278 -0.69 -10.58 34.35
N SER A 279 -0.06 -10.17 33.26
CA SER A 279 0.90 -9.06 33.26
C SER A 279 0.57 -8.05 32.18
N LYS A 280 0.91 -6.79 32.42
CA LYS A 280 0.94 -5.74 31.41
C LYS A 280 2.36 -5.65 30.85
N VAL A 281 2.48 -5.73 29.53
CA VAL A 281 3.75 -5.59 28.79
C VAL A 281 3.65 -4.43 27.81
N ASN A 282 4.76 -3.75 27.56
CA ASN A 282 4.91 -2.80 26.46
C ASN A 282 5.69 -3.49 25.33
N ILE A 283 5.09 -3.60 24.16
CA ILE A 283 5.77 -4.07 22.94
C ILE A 283 6.02 -2.86 22.06
N LYS A 284 7.29 -2.45 21.95
CA LYS A 284 7.64 -1.32 21.10
C LYS A 284 7.76 -1.76 19.65
N ASN A 285 6.90 -1.20 18.81
CA ASN A 285 6.86 -1.44 17.38
C ASN A 285 7.64 -0.35 16.64
N VAL A 286 8.85 -0.69 16.20
CA VAL A 286 9.74 0.18 15.40
C VAL A 286 9.41 0.17 13.90
N SER A 287 8.45 -0.65 13.48
CA SER A 287 8.01 -0.75 12.09
C SER A 287 7.21 0.48 11.66
N GLN A 288 7.12 0.70 10.35
CA GLN A 288 6.10 1.59 9.77
C GLN A 288 4.72 0.92 9.65
N LEU A 289 4.63 -0.37 9.99
CA LEU A 289 3.43 -1.17 9.95
C LEU A 289 2.65 -1.06 11.26
N SER A 290 1.32 -1.01 11.15
CA SER A 290 0.40 -1.32 12.23
C SER A 290 -0.25 -2.66 11.93
N VAL A 291 -0.40 -3.55 12.92
CA VAL A 291 -1.05 -4.85 12.68
C VAL A 291 -2.03 -5.18 13.79
N LYS A 292 -3.27 -5.51 13.41
CA LYS A 292 -4.29 -6.09 14.29
C LYS A 292 -4.36 -7.59 14.05
N MET A 293 -4.04 -8.37 15.09
CA MET A 293 -3.88 -9.83 15.02
C MET A 293 -4.99 -10.59 15.76
N GLY A 294 -5.74 -9.92 16.64
CA GLY A 294 -6.67 -10.62 17.53
C GLY A 294 -5.93 -11.36 18.64
N ASN A 295 -6.43 -12.50 19.09
CA ASN A 295 -5.76 -13.25 20.16
C ASN A 295 -4.58 -14.03 19.57
N VAL A 296 -3.39 -13.80 20.12
CA VAL A 296 -2.17 -14.51 19.72
C VAL A 296 -1.64 -15.30 20.89
N GLN A 297 -1.31 -16.56 20.63
CA GLN A 297 -0.77 -17.50 21.59
C GLN A 297 0.73 -17.74 21.35
N PHE A 298 1.51 -17.81 22.42
CA PHE A 298 2.91 -18.17 22.38
C PHE A 298 3.15 -19.33 23.34
N ASN A 299 4.07 -20.22 22.98
CA ASN A 299 4.62 -21.17 23.93
C ASN A 299 5.60 -20.40 24.85
N THR A 300 5.45 -20.59 26.14
CA THR A 300 6.30 -19.98 27.17
C THR A 300 7.37 -20.98 27.56
N PHE A 301 8.63 -20.56 27.52
CA PHE A 301 9.78 -21.33 27.95
C PHE A 301 10.49 -20.61 29.08
N ASP A 302 11.00 -21.38 30.02
CA ASP A 302 12.05 -20.93 30.92
C ASP A 302 13.32 -20.60 30.11
N ALA A 303 14.18 -19.71 30.60
CA ALA A 303 15.42 -19.32 29.94
C ALA A 303 16.35 -20.52 29.68
N GLU A 304 16.30 -21.54 30.56
CA GLU A 304 17.17 -22.71 30.52
C GLU A 304 16.49 -23.96 29.93
N SER A 305 15.16 -23.95 29.80
CA SER A 305 14.39 -25.12 29.35
C SER A 305 14.24 -25.17 27.83
N SER A 306 14.33 -26.39 27.28
CA SER A 306 13.93 -26.68 25.89
C SER A 306 12.49 -27.18 25.77
N GLU A 307 11.84 -27.50 26.89
CA GLU A 307 10.43 -27.88 26.97
C GLU A 307 9.58 -26.66 27.36
N PRO A 308 8.41 -26.44 26.73
CA PRO A 308 7.52 -25.36 27.09
C PRO A 308 6.97 -25.59 28.50
N ILE A 309 7.02 -24.55 29.32
CA ILE A 309 6.50 -24.54 30.70
C ILE A 309 5.05 -24.01 30.77
N GLY A 310 4.55 -23.47 29.67
CA GLY A 310 3.28 -22.76 29.64
C GLY A 310 2.90 -22.23 28.27
N ILE A 311 1.78 -21.52 28.28
CA ILE A 311 1.22 -20.81 27.14
C ILE A 311 0.95 -19.37 27.58
N THR A 312 1.44 -18.40 26.80
CA THR A 312 1.12 -16.98 26.97
C THR A 312 0.17 -16.54 25.87
N VAL A 313 -1.00 -16.02 26.26
CA VAL A 313 -1.98 -15.41 25.34
C VAL A 313 -1.87 -13.89 25.44
N LEU A 314 -1.66 -13.23 24.31
CA LEU A 314 -1.81 -11.78 24.14
C LEU A 314 -3.22 -11.52 23.59
N GLU A 315 -4.10 -11.00 24.44
CA GLU A 315 -5.50 -10.76 24.08
C GLU A 315 -5.63 -9.54 23.16
N GLN A 316 -6.40 -9.69 22.07
CA GLN A 316 -6.71 -8.62 21.11
C GLN A 316 -5.48 -7.83 20.64
N LEU A 317 -4.37 -8.53 20.43
CA LEU A 317 -3.08 -7.96 20.05
C LEU A 317 -3.23 -7.02 18.85
N THR A 318 -2.97 -5.75 19.11
CA THR A 318 -2.88 -4.69 18.12
C THR A 318 -1.55 -3.99 18.33
N LEU A 319 -0.67 -4.06 17.34
CA LEU A 319 0.62 -3.40 17.33
C LEU A 319 0.51 -2.14 16.49
N ALA A 320 0.13 -1.03 17.10
CA ALA A 320 0.31 0.30 16.54
C ALA A 320 1.80 0.65 16.46
N ARG A 321 2.15 1.66 15.65
CA ARG A 321 3.51 2.20 15.59
C ARG A 321 3.88 2.84 16.93
N GLY A 322 5.08 2.56 17.46
CA GLY A 322 5.52 3.03 18.77
C GLY A 322 5.19 2.08 19.92
N ASP A 323 4.86 2.61 21.10
CA ASP A 323 4.58 1.83 22.30
C ASP A 323 3.20 1.17 22.26
N ASN A 324 3.11 -0.10 22.69
CA ASN A 324 1.87 -0.87 22.74
C ASN A 324 1.72 -1.59 24.08
N PHE A 325 0.80 -1.10 24.92
CA PHE A 325 0.53 -1.69 26.22
C PHE A 325 -0.51 -2.80 26.10
N ILE A 326 -0.08 -4.04 26.29
CA ILE A 326 -0.89 -5.25 26.06
C ILE A 326 -0.97 -6.06 27.34
N THR A 327 -2.11 -6.72 27.55
CA THR A 327 -2.28 -7.70 28.62
C THR A 327 -1.85 -9.07 28.11
N ALA A 328 -0.88 -9.67 28.80
CA ALA A 328 -0.43 -11.03 28.58
C ALA A 328 -0.95 -11.94 29.69
N VAL A 329 -1.53 -13.08 29.33
CA VAL A 329 -2.00 -14.11 30.26
C VAL A 329 -1.17 -15.36 30.05
N SER A 330 -0.28 -15.67 30.99
CA SER A 330 0.57 -16.85 30.97
C SER A 330 -0.02 -17.94 31.87
N THR A 331 -0.21 -19.13 31.33
CA THR A 331 -0.74 -20.30 32.04
C THR A 331 0.25 -21.45 31.95
N SER A 332 0.54 -22.11 33.07
CA SER A 332 1.41 -23.29 33.05
C SER A 332 0.69 -24.49 32.41
N THR A 333 1.43 -25.38 31.76
CA THR A 333 0.87 -26.67 31.31
C THR A 333 0.98 -27.73 32.38
N SER A 334 0.17 -28.80 32.30
CA SER A 334 0.29 -29.97 33.18
C SER A 334 1.59 -30.78 32.97
N ALA A 335 2.31 -30.54 31.88
CA ALA A 335 3.61 -31.15 31.61
C ALA A 335 4.77 -30.46 32.35
N THR A 336 4.52 -29.29 32.95
CA THR A 336 5.54 -28.49 33.61
C THR A 336 6.04 -29.20 34.87
N LYS A 337 7.33 -29.54 34.91
CA LYS A 337 7.97 -30.09 36.11
C LYS A 337 8.12 -28.96 37.14
N ASN A 338 7.76 -29.23 38.39
CA ASN A 338 7.84 -28.29 39.52
C ASN A 338 7.19 -26.92 39.25
N PRO A 339 5.89 -26.86 38.90
CA PRO A 339 5.25 -25.61 38.52
C PRO A 339 5.25 -24.56 39.66
N HIS A 340 5.23 -25.00 40.93
CA HIS A 340 5.39 -24.12 42.10
C HIS A 340 6.77 -23.45 42.15
N GLU A 341 7.85 -24.17 41.82
CA GLU A 341 9.20 -23.60 41.80
C GLU A 341 9.30 -22.51 40.74
N ILE A 342 8.80 -22.78 39.52
CA ILE A 342 8.75 -21.80 38.44
C ILE A 342 7.91 -20.60 38.85
N TYR A 343 6.72 -20.81 39.43
CA TYR A 343 5.88 -19.71 39.91
C TYR A 343 6.60 -18.81 40.92
N THR A 344 7.28 -19.40 41.90
CA THR A 344 8.05 -18.67 42.91
C THR A 344 9.19 -17.89 42.26
N ARG A 345 10.00 -18.51 41.38
CA ARG A 345 11.11 -17.81 40.72
C ARG A 345 10.62 -16.63 39.88
N VAL A 346 9.48 -16.81 39.22
CA VAL A 346 8.92 -15.80 38.32
C VAL A 346 8.32 -14.63 39.07
N THR A 347 7.71 -14.88 40.24
CA THR A 347 7.04 -13.84 41.02
C THR A 347 7.92 -13.21 42.09
N GLU A 348 9.08 -13.79 42.41
CA GLU A 348 9.95 -13.33 43.51
C GLU A 348 11.40 -13.04 43.09
N ASN A 349 11.97 -13.73 42.09
CA ASN A 349 13.40 -13.65 41.76
C ASN A 349 13.71 -12.85 40.47
N GLY A 350 12.68 -12.44 39.74
CA GLY A 350 12.81 -11.66 38.51
C GLY A 350 13.44 -12.45 37.36
N GLU A 351 12.72 -13.46 36.85
CA GLU A 351 13.18 -14.33 35.75
C GLU A 351 12.87 -13.79 34.35
N THR A 352 13.65 -14.26 33.37
CA THR A 352 13.41 -14.01 31.95
C THR A 352 12.71 -15.22 31.34
N PHE A 353 11.55 -15.00 30.74
CA PHE A 353 10.89 -15.99 29.91
C PHE A 353 11.19 -15.78 28.45
N ARG A 354 11.20 -16.88 27.71
CA ARG A 354 11.17 -16.86 26.25
C ARG A 354 9.75 -17.15 25.77
N LEU A 355 9.27 -16.32 24.86
CA LEU A 355 8.02 -16.52 24.13
C LEU A 355 8.36 -16.97 22.72
N GLU A 356 7.86 -18.14 22.33
CA GLU A 356 8.04 -18.67 20.99
C GLU A 356 6.70 -18.86 20.30
N GLY A 357 6.60 -18.34 19.07
CA GLY A 357 5.46 -18.65 18.22
C GLY A 357 5.46 -20.12 17.82
N SER A 358 4.27 -20.65 17.54
CA SER A 358 4.00 -21.98 17.03
C SER A 358 2.99 -21.90 15.88
N LEU A 359 2.73 -23.02 15.19
CA LEU A 359 1.66 -23.08 14.19
C LEU A 359 0.25 -22.99 14.80
N GLU A 360 0.15 -23.03 16.12
CA GLU A 360 -1.09 -22.86 16.89
C GLU A 360 -1.22 -21.42 17.43
N SER A 361 -0.25 -20.54 17.12
CA SER A 361 -0.19 -19.18 17.65
C SER A 361 -1.35 -18.26 17.26
N SER A 362 -2.06 -18.57 16.19
CA SER A 362 -3.30 -17.87 15.84
C SER A 362 -4.39 -18.92 15.66
N MET A 363 -5.36 -18.93 16.56
CA MET A 363 -6.47 -19.88 16.51
C MET A 363 -7.41 -19.64 15.33
N ASN A 364 -7.41 -18.43 14.77
CA ASN A 364 -8.39 -18.01 13.78
C ASN A 364 -7.80 -17.83 12.38
N ASP A 365 -6.47 -17.70 12.25
CA ASP A 365 -5.84 -17.42 10.97
C ASP A 365 -4.54 -18.25 10.80
N PRO A 366 -4.54 -19.31 9.97
CA PRO A 366 -3.36 -20.13 9.70
C PRO A 366 -2.24 -19.39 8.96
N ILE A 367 -2.56 -18.34 8.18
CA ILE A 367 -1.55 -17.51 7.53
C ILE A 367 -0.76 -16.76 8.60
N LEU A 368 -1.48 -16.12 9.51
CA LEU A 368 -0.90 -15.40 10.63
C LEU A 368 -0.15 -16.33 11.59
N ALA A 369 -0.71 -17.51 11.90
CA ALA A 369 -0.06 -18.49 12.77
C ALA A 369 1.34 -18.87 12.26
N LYS A 370 1.47 -19.15 10.96
CA LYS A 370 2.77 -19.42 10.31
C LYS A 370 3.66 -18.17 10.25
N GLY A 371 3.07 -16.99 10.05
CA GLY A 371 3.74 -15.70 10.15
C GLY A 371 4.43 -15.48 11.49
N ILE A 372 3.74 -15.83 12.59
CA ILE A 372 4.18 -15.64 13.97
C ILE A 372 5.02 -16.82 14.49
N SER A 373 4.93 -18.02 13.89
CA SER A 373 5.62 -19.22 14.40
C SER A 373 7.14 -19.10 14.49
N VAL A 374 7.71 -18.12 13.80
CA VAL A 374 9.14 -17.78 13.75
C VAL A 374 9.56 -16.78 14.83
N VAL A 375 8.60 -16.15 15.51
CA VAL A 375 8.84 -15.13 16.53
C VAL A 375 9.52 -15.78 17.72
N ARG A 376 10.59 -15.14 18.19
CA ARG A 376 11.31 -15.48 19.41
C ARG A 376 11.54 -14.21 20.20
N ALA A 377 10.83 -14.03 21.29
CA ALA A 377 10.96 -12.87 22.14
C ALA A 377 11.32 -13.28 23.56
N SER A 378 11.91 -12.35 24.32
CA SER A 378 12.21 -12.57 25.72
C SER A 378 11.57 -11.47 26.56
N VAL A 379 10.99 -11.83 27.70
CA VAL A 379 10.38 -10.89 28.64
C VAL A 379 10.98 -11.13 30.01
N LYS A 380 11.62 -10.12 30.58
CA LYS A 380 12.11 -10.16 31.96
C LYS A 380 11.03 -9.61 32.88
N ILE A 381 10.52 -10.45 33.76
CA ILE A 381 9.67 -10.03 34.88
C ILE A 381 10.64 -9.61 36.01
N PRO A 382 10.49 -8.43 36.62
CA PRO A 382 11.40 -7.90 37.64
C PRO A 382 11.23 -8.55 39.01
#